data_AF-A0A098M8V1-F1
#
_entry.id   AF-A0A098M8V1-F1
#
_cell.length_a   1.000
_cell.length_b   1.000
_cell.length_c   1.000
_cell.angle_alpha   90.00
_cell.angle_beta   90.00
_cell.angle_gamma   90.00
#
_symmetry.space_group_name_H-M   'P 1'
#
loop_
_entity.id
_entity.type
_entity.pdbx_description
1 polymer ?
#
loop_
_entity_poly.entity_id
_entity_poly.type
_entity_poly.pdbx_seq_one_letter_code
_entity_poly.pdbx_strand_id
1 'polypeptide(L)'
;MDVEQYIREIKKFRTQADAYSDNAPGAIMEKIRLLTAAHMLMGRVSAVRDGEYARIYAARKNAYAKARKEAPRGEKETAGDLAIENLRMLEADALEEKMMWKNEFSSLREYIYELRLRVRVDMNTLGGGD
;
A
#
# COMPACT_ATOMS: atom_id res chain seq x y z
N MET A 1 3.64 -14.88 -6.59
CA MET A 1 4.15 -13.50 -6.47
C MET A 1 4.73 -13.38 -5.07
N ASP A 2 6.01 -13.01 -4.94
CA ASP A 2 6.64 -12.82 -3.63
C ASP A 2 6.46 -11.36 -3.19
N VAL A 3 5.43 -11.12 -2.37
CA VAL A 3 5.16 -9.78 -1.80
C VAL A 3 6.26 -9.34 -0.86
N GLU A 4 6.87 -10.27 -0.12
CA GLU A 4 7.94 -9.92 0.81
C GLU A 4 9.17 -9.42 0.08
N GLN A 5 9.50 -10.03 -1.07
CA GLN A 5 10.56 -9.53 -1.94
C GLN A 5 10.28 -8.10 -2.39
N TYR A 6 9.05 -7.81 -2.86
CA TYR A 6 8.69 -6.45 -3.25
C TYR A 6 8.83 -5.46 -2.09
N ILE A 7 8.40 -5.83 -0.87
CA ILE A 7 8.55 -4.99 0.32
C ILE A 7 10.03 -4.73 0.64
N ARG A 8 10.89 -5.75 0.55
CA ARG A 8 12.34 -5.61 0.74
C ARG A 8 12.95 -4.65 -0.30
N GLU A 9 12.57 -4.79 -1.56
CA GLU A 9 13.04 -3.93 -2.65
C GLU A 9 12.54 -2.48 -2.51
N ILE A 10 11.28 -2.27 -2.11
CA ILE A 10 10.73 -0.94 -1.80
C ILE A 10 11.58 -0.26 -0.72
N LYS A 11 11.85 -0.96 0.38
CA LYS A 11 12.69 -0.43 1.47
C LYS A 11 14.08 -0.07 0.96
N LYS A 12 14.71 -0.96 0.19
CA LYS A 12 16.02 -0.70 -0.43
C LYS A 12 16.02 0.56 -1.29
N PHE A 13 15.04 0.72 -2.19
CA PHE A 13 14.96 1.89 -3.06
C PHE A 13 14.71 3.19 -2.29
N ARG A 14 13.86 3.17 -1.25
CA ARG A 14 13.65 4.34 -0.38
C ARG A 14 14.93 4.73 0.36
N THR A 15 15.62 3.76 0.99
CA THR A 15 16.91 4.04 1.66
C THR A 15 17.97 4.56 0.69
N GLN A 16 18.04 4.04 -0.53
CA GLN A 16 18.94 4.58 -1.55
C GLN A 16 18.56 6.00 -1.95
N ALA A 17 17.27 6.29 -2.10
CA ALA A 17 16.76 7.63 -2.43
C ALA A 17 17.08 8.65 -1.33
N ASP A 18 16.98 8.26 -0.06
CA ASP A 18 17.28 9.12 1.09
C ASP A 18 18.78 9.46 1.21
N ALA A 19 19.66 8.68 0.57
CA ALA A 19 21.10 8.96 0.52
C ALA A 19 21.49 10.06 -0.48
N TYR A 20 20.59 10.43 -1.41
CA TYR A 20 20.85 11.52 -2.35
C TYR A 20 20.55 12.87 -1.72
N SER A 21 21.43 13.85 -1.95
CA SER A 21 21.24 15.22 -1.49
C SER A 21 20.13 15.92 -2.26
N ASP A 22 19.34 16.75 -1.57
CA ASP A 22 18.29 17.57 -2.19
C ASP A 22 18.81 18.92 -2.73
N ASN A 23 20.12 19.06 -2.93
CA ASN A 23 20.77 20.35 -3.26
C ASN A 23 21.24 20.46 -4.72
N ALA A 24 21.15 19.38 -5.50
CA ALA A 24 21.57 19.38 -6.89
C ALA A 24 20.48 18.75 -7.77
N PRO A 25 20.09 19.37 -8.90
CA PRO A 25 19.06 18.83 -9.79
C PRO A 25 19.32 17.39 -10.24
N GLY A 26 20.58 17.03 -10.52
CA GLY A 26 20.96 15.66 -10.87
C GLY A 26 20.75 14.63 -9.75
N ALA A 27 20.97 15.02 -8.49
CA ALA A 27 20.72 14.15 -7.35
C ALA A 27 19.21 13.95 -7.11
N ILE A 28 18.40 15.00 -7.30
CA ILE A 28 16.94 14.91 -7.23
C ILE A 28 16.40 14.01 -8.35
N MET A 29 16.98 14.05 -9.55
CA MET A 29 16.59 13.16 -10.66
C MET A 29 16.84 11.68 -10.34
N GLU A 30 17.96 11.33 -9.72
CA GLU A 30 18.21 9.95 -9.25
C GLU A 30 17.25 9.54 -8.13
N LYS A 31 16.95 10.46 -7.19
CA LYS A 31 15.93 10.26 -6.16
C LYS A 31 14.57 9.95 -6.79
N ILE A 32 14.14 10.73 -7.79
CA ILE A 32 12.90 10.49 -8.54
C ILE A 32 12.90 9.10 -9.19
N ARG A 33 14.01 8.69 -9.81
CA ARG A 33 14.12 7.38 -10.47
C ARG A 33 13.94 6.23 -9.48
N LEU A 34 14.62 6.29 -8.33
CA LEU A 34 14.54 5.28 -7.27
C LEU A 34 13.14 5.22 -6.64
N LEU A 35 12.57 6.38 -6.31
CA LEU A 35 11.22 6.47 -5.74
C LEU A 35 10.15 6.01 -6.74
N THR A 36 10.33 6.25 -8.03
CA THR A 36 9.44 5.73 -9.08
C THR A 36 9.50 4.21 -9.14
N ALA A 37 10.69 3.60 -9.02
CA ALA A 37 10.83 2.15 -8.96
C ALA A 37 10.14 1.57 -7.72
N ALA A 38 10.32 2.20 -6.55
CA ALA A 38 9.60 1.84 -5.33
C ALA A 38 8.08 1.94 -5.52
N HIS A 39 7.59 3.03 -6.12
CA HIS A 39 6.17 3.28 -6.35
C HIS A 39 5.51 2.20 -7.22
N MET A 40 6.20 1.72 -8.26
CA MET A 40 5.71 0.62 -9.11
C MET A 40 5.55 -0.69 -8.32
N LEU A 41 6.51 -1.02 -7.45
CA LEU A 41 6.42 -2.18 -6.58
C LEU A 41 5.32 -2.02 -5.53
N MET A 42 5.15 -0.83 -4.97
CA MET A 42 4.08 -0.52 -4.02
C MET A 42 2.70 -0.74 -4.62
N GLY A 43 2.51 -0.41 -5.91
CA GLY A 43 1.26 -0.72 -6.63
C GLY A 43 0.96 -2.23 -6.66
N ARG A 44 1.98 -3.06 -6.84
CA ARG A 44 1.84 -4.54 -6.81
C ARG A 44 1.49 -5.03 -5.40
N VAL A 45 2.16 -4.51 -4.37
CA VAL A 45 1.88 -4.85 -2.97
C VAL A 45 0.45 -4.45 -2.60
N SER A 46 0.03 -3.22 -2.94
CA SER A 46 -1.34 -2.74 -2.70
C SER A 46 -2.38 -3.66 -3.34
N ALA A 47 -2.17 -4.08 -4.59
CA ALA A 47 -3.09 -5.00 -5.27
C ALA A 47 -3.20 -6.37 -4.58
N VAL A 48 -2.09 -6.90 -4.04
CA VAL A 48 -2.13 -8.15 -3.29
C VAL A 48 -2.89 -7.99 -1.98
N ARG A 49 -2.63 -6.91 -1.22
CA ARG A 49 -3.34 -6.63 0.04
C ARG A 49 -4.83 -6.38 -0.16
N ASP A 50 -5.21 -5.72 -1.26
CA ASP A 50 -6.61 -5.61 -1.69
C ASP A 50 -7.26 -6.99 -1.88
N GLY A 51 -6.56 -7.90 -2.56
CA GLY A 51 -7.02 -9.26 -2.78
C GLY A 51 -7.11 -10.10 -1.50
N GLU A 52 -6.16 -9.93 -0.57
CA GLU A 52 -6.17 -10.62 0.73
C GLU A 52 -7.36 -10.19 1.57
N TYR A 53 -7.57 -8.89 1.71
CA TYR A 53 -8.75 -8.34 2.38
C TYR A 53 -10.05 -8.89 1.76
N ALA A 54 -10.17 -8.89 0.43
CA ALA A 54 -11.36 -9.39 -0.25
C ALA A 54 -11.62 -10.89 0.01
N ARG A 55 -10.55 -11.71 0.08
CA ARG A 55 -10.66 -13.14 0.41
C ARG A 55 -11.13 -13.35 1.85
N ILE A 56 -10.57 -12.61 2.80
CA ILE A 56 -10.95 -12.72 4.22
C ILE A 56 -12.39 -12.24 4.43
N TYR A 57 -12.78 -11.12 3.81
CA TYR A 57 -14.16 -10.62 3.79
C TYR A 57 -15.15 -11.68 3.29
N ALA A 58 -14.82 -12.34 2.17
CA ALA A 58 -15.66 -13.40 1.60
C ALA A 58 -15.71 -14.63 2.52
N ALA A 59 -14.57 -15.04 3.08
CA ALA A 59 -14.49 -16.15 4.03
C ALA A 59 -15.35 -15.89 5.27
N ARG A 60 -15.30 -14.68 5.83
CA ARG A 60 -16.15 -14.25 6.95
C ARG A 60 -17.63 -14.39 6.63
N LYS A 61 -18.07 -13.87 5.48
CA LYS A 61 -19.48 -13.98 5.08
C LYS A 61 -19.92 -15.42 4.91
N ASN A 62 -19.08 -16.26 4.30
CA ASN A 62 -19.37 -17.67 4.11
C ASN A 62 -19.45 -18.42 5.45
N ALA A 63 -18.53 -18.16 6.38
CA ALA A 63 -18.53 -18.76 7.72
C ALA A 63 -19.79 -18.38 8.50
N TYR A 64 -20.14 -17.10 8.51
CA TYR A 64 -21.37 -16.60 9.15
C TYR A 64 -22.62 -17.27 8.58
N ALA A 65 -22.75 -17.30 7.24
CA ALA A 65 -23.90 -17.90 6.57
C ALA A 65 -24.01 -19.41 6.82
N LYS A 66 -22.86 -20.12 6.83
CA LYS A 66 -22.80 -21.55 7.10
C LYS A 66 -23.24 -21.86 8.53
N ALA A 67 -22.70 -21.14 9.52
CA ALA A 67 -23.06 -21.31 10.92
C ALA A 67 -24.56 -21.05 11.15
N ARG A 68 -25.12 -20.00 10.54
CA ARG A 68 -26.57 -19.71 10.61
C ARG A 68 -27.45 -20.78 9.98
N LYS A 69 -26.97 -21.44 8.93
CA LYS A 69 -27.70 -22.52 8.25
C LYS A 69 -27.76 -23.78 9.10
N GLU A 70 -26.66 -24.09 9.80
CA GLU A 70 -26.50 -25.29 10.62
C GLU A 70 -27.11 -25.13 12.03
N ALA A 71 -27.27 -23.89 12.51
CA ALA A 71 -27.76 -23.60 13.85
C ALA A 71 -29.26 -23.89 14.06
N PRO A 72 -29.65 -24.35 15.26
CA PRO A 72 -31.04 -24.51 15.67
C PRO A 72 -31.87 -23.22 15.57
N ARG A 73 -33.20 -23.38 15.52
CA ARG A 73 -34.13 -22.25 15.51
C ARG A 73 -34.03 -21.49 16.84
N GLY A 74 -33.70 -20.21 16.77
CA GLY A 74 -33.51 -19.33 17.93
C GLY A 74 -32.06 -18.95 18.21
N GLU A 75 -31.09 -19.73 17.74
CA GLU A 75 -29.66 -19.53 18.05
C GLU A 75 -28.82 -19.06 16.85
N LYS A 76 -29.46 -18.81 15.71
CA LYS A 76 -28.78 -18.53 14.43
C LYS A 76 -27.84 -17.34 14.52
N GLU A 77 -28.28 -16.22 15.11
CA GLU A 77 -27.46 -15.00 15.21
C GLU A 77 -26.21 -15.25 16.05
N THR A 78 -26.38 -15.79 17.26
CA THR A 78 -25.27 -16.12 18.16
C THR A 78 -24.28 -17.09 17.52
N ALA A 79 -24.76 -18.16 16.88
CA ALA A 79 -23.90 -19.10 16.18
C ALA A 79 -23.13 -18.44 15.03
N GLY A 80 -23.77 -17.52 14.30
CA GLY A 80 -23.14 -16.72 13.26
C GLY A 80 -22.01 -15.84 13.80
N ASP A 81 -22.29 -15.05 14.84
CA ASP A 81 -21.31 -14.12 15.41
C ASP A 81 -20.10 -14.83 16.03
N LEU A 82 -20.33 -15.93 16.77
CA LEU A 82 -19.25 -16.76 17.32
C LEU A 82 -18.37 -17.36 16.21
N ALA A 83 -18.97 -17.79 15.10
CA ALA A 83 -18.24 -18.39 13.98
C ALA A 83 -17.32 -17.41 13.23
N ILE A 84 -17.52 -16.10 13.41
CA ILE A 84 -16.73 -15.07 12.71
C ILE A 84 -15.85 -14.21 13.60
N GLU A 85 -15.82 -14.43 14.92
CA GLU A 85 -15.03 -13.63 15.86
C GLU A 85 -13.58 -13.46 15.39
N ASN A 86 -12.88 -14.57 15.16
CA ASN A 86 -11.49 -14.54 14.67
C ASN A 86 -11.37 -13.97 13.25
N LEU A 87 -12.34 -14.24 12.37
CA LEU A 87 -12.32 -13.73 10.99
C LEU A 87 -12.53 -12.22 10.93
N ARG A 88 -13.26 -11.63 11.90
CA ARG A 88 -13.40 -10.17 12.01
C ARG A 88 -12.08 -9.51 12.39
N MET A 89 -11.30 -10.11 13.29
CA MET A 89 -9.98 -9.58 13.66
C MET A 89 -9.02 -9.64 12.47
N LEU A 90 -8.95 -10.80 11.79
CA LEU A 90 -8.12 -10.95 10.58
C LEU A 90 -8.55 -10.00 9.44
N GLU A 91 -9.85 -9.75 9.29
CA GLU A 91 -10.36 -8.78 8.31
C GLU A 91 -9.94 -7.36 8.66
N ALA A 92 -9.96 -7.00 9.94
CA ALA A 92 -9.51 -5.69 10.42
C ALA A 92 -8.02 -5.47 10.14
N ASP A 93 -7.18 -6.45 10.46
CA ASP A 93 -5.73 -6.39 10.19
C ASP A 93 -5.45 -6.25 8.68
N ALA A 94 -6.13 -7.04 7.86
CA ALA A 94 -5.98 -6.97 6.40
C ALA A 94 -6.48 -5.64 5.83
N LEU A 95 -7.52 -5.05 6.42
CA LEU A 95 -8.01 -3.73 6.04
C LEU A 95 -7.00 -2.63 6.40
N GLU A 96 -6.40 -2.70 7.59
CA GLU A 96 -5.35 -1.78 8.02
C GLU A 96 -4.17 -1.82 7.04
N GLU A 97 -3.64 -3.01 6.75
CA GLU A 97 -2.52 -3.16 5.82
C GLU A 97 -2.86 -2.63 4.42
N LYS A 98 -4.04 -2.97 3.91
CA LYS A 98 -4.55 -2.45 2.63
C LYS A 98 -4.56 -0.92 2.62
N MET A 99 -5.11 -0.30 3.66
CA MET A 99 -5.23 1.15 3.73
C MET A 99 -3.87 1.82 3.89
N MET A 100 -2.97 1.24 4.68
CA MET A 100 -1.58 1.69 4.81
C MET A 100 -0.90 1.75 3.45
N TRP A 101 -0.92 0.64 2.68
CA TRP A 101 -0.27 0.61 1.36
C TRP A 101 -0.92 1.56 0.35
N LYS A 102 -2.24 1.72 0.38
CA LYS A 102 -2.95 2.67 -0.48
C LYS A 102 -2.57 4.12 -0.17
N ASN A 103 -2.50 4.47 1.11
CA ASN A 103 -2.13 5.80 1.56
C ASN A 103 -0.66 6.10 1.22
N GLU A 104 0.25 5.17 1.53
CA GLU A 104 1.68 5.30 1.19
C GLU A 104 1.89 5.43 -0.32
N PHE A 105 1.16 4.67 -1.14
CA PHE A 105 1.21 4.79 -2.60
C PHE A 105 0.80 6.19 -3.06
N SER A 106 -0.29 6.74 -2.52
CA SER A 106 -0.75 8.09 -2.86
C SER A 106 0.27 9.14 -2.42
N SER A 107 0.75 9.08 -1.18
CA SER A 107 1.72 10.03 -0.63
C SER A 107 3.02 10.04 -1.43
N LEU A 108 3.53 8.86 -1.81
CA LEU A 108 4.77 8.77 -2.59
C LEU A 108 4.58 9.37 -4.00
N ARG A 109 3.42 9.20 -4.62
CA ARG A 109 3.12 9.79 -5.92
C ARG A 109 3.17 11.31 -5.87
N GLU A 110 2.54 11.91 -4.85
CA GLU A 110 2.55 13.36 -4.65
C GLU A 110 3.97 13.87 -4.36
N TYR A 111 4.76 13.13 -3.57
CA TYR A 111 6.15 13.47 -3.30
C TYR A 111 7.02 13.44 -4.57
N ILE A 112 6.89 12.40 -5.41
CA ILE A 112 7.58 12.33 -6.71
C ILE A 112 7.18 13.51 -7.60
N TYR A 113 5.91 13.92 -7.57
CA TYR A 113 5.43 15.06 -8.34
C TYR A 113 6.06 16.38 -7.87
N GLU A 114 6.14 16.61 -6.56
CA GLU A 114 6.81 17.77 -5.97
C GLU A 114 8.29 17.84 -6.40
N LEU A 115 9.02 16.73 -6.29
CA LEU A 115 10.43 16.67 -6.71
C LEU A 115 10.59 17.01 -8.21
N ARG A 116 9.68 16.54 -9.06
CA ARG A 116 9.69 16.87 -10.51
C ARG A 116 9.44 18.36 -10.76
N LEU A 117 8.55 18.99 -10.00
CA LEU A 117 8.33 20.43 -10.08
C LEU A 117 9.57 21.21 -9.65
N ARG A 118 10.21 20.80 -8.55
CA ARG A 118 11.42 21.43 -8.05
C ARG A 118 12.55 21.40 -9.09
N VAL A 119 12.82 20.24 -9.69
CA VAL A 119 13.83 20.13 -10.77
C VAL A 119 13.51 21.06 -11.93
N ARG A 120 12.24 21.17 -12.33
CA ARG A 120 11.83 22.07 -13.42
C ARG A 120 12.13 23.54 -13.07
N VAL A 121 11.82 23.96 -11.85
CA VAL A 121 12.11 25.32 -11.37
C VAL A 121 13.61 25.57 -11.36
N ASP A 122 14.40 24.68 -10.74
CA ASP A 122 15.85 24.82 -10.65
C ASP A 122 16.50 24.93 -12.05
N MET A 123 16.08 24.08 -12.99
CA MET A 123 16.61 24.09 -14.36
C MET A 123 16.20 25.34 -15.15
N ASN A 124 14.98 25.84 -14.97
CA ASN A 124 14.53 27.08 -15.60
C ASN A 124 15.24 28.32 -15.01
N THR A 125 15.54 28.30 -13.71
CA THR A 125 16.23 29.40 -13.03
C THR A 125 17.72 29.44 -13.40
N LEU A 126 18.33 28.28 -13.65
CA LEU A 126 19.72 28.15 -14.11
C LEU A 126 19.91 28.43 -15.62
N GLY A 127 18.85 28.37 -16.42
CA GLY A 127 18.88 28.64 -17.87
C GLY A 127 18.38 30.02 -18.30
N GLY A 128 17.96 30.87 -17.36
CA GLY A 128 17.35 32.18 -17.60
C GLY A 128 18.24 33.38 -17.28
N GLY A 129 19.56 33.24 -17.49
CA GLY A 129 20.53 34.32 -17.38
C GLY A 129 21.19 34.58 -18.72
N ASP A 130 20.48 35.27 -19.61
CA ASP A 130 20.96 36.26 -20.60
C ASP A 130 19.74 36.97 -21.23
#